data_AF-A0A7X7RTL0-F1
#
_entry.id   AF-A0A7X7RTL0-F1
#
_cell.length_a   1.000
_cell.length_b   1.000
_cell.length_c   1.000
_cell.angle_alpha   90.00
_cell.angle_beta   90.00
_cell.angle_gamma   90.00
#
_symmetry.space_group_name_H-M   'P 1'
#
loop_
_entity.id
_entity.type
_entity.pdbx_description
1 polymer ?
#
loop_
_entity_poly.entity_id
_entity_poly.type
_entity_poly.pdbx_seq_one_letter_code
_entity_poly.pdbx_strand_id
1 'polypeptide(L)'
;MTLTTHYTVADVGEEDGGAITLAGTATPATAADIYTLYRSVPIQRTSNYATAGDFKAATVNREFQRLFMIAQEIRRDIDRALTLLPSDDSTTPVQLPAKSSRAGKVLGFDEDGAAIVSTYDLADIEGSAQAAASAAAAAASAAEAASYVSQSVETFAAGVDYTKNTTAELTLVAAVSEAAVIVTFDGVTQHHNTYSISGTTLTFDAAIPADSVEVTYGTRSTSIAAGMVSGLATVATSGSYNDLDDKPTTGGAWEFVSGADITAVTNIDITGLAAGYDYLVSVQGCIPATDSVTLEARFSQDNGSTFLATSGDYADNQDNVDSISATGTVGNETTEGCWIDIVLLHPNNSGSVKAVYFVGCYGFNNGTTIEPLPGGRLKANTNAVNALRLFWNGGGFQATGKIYVFRRKLS
;
A
#
# COMPACT_ATOMS: atom_id res chain seq x y z
N MET A 1 -3.86 -33.99 22.91
CA MET A 1 -4.13 -35.19 23.73
C MET A 1 -3.06 -36.24 23.47
N THR A 2 -2.68 -37.02 24.46
CA THR A 2 -1.69 -38.10 24.34
C THR A 2 -2.36 -39.46 24.57
N LEU A 3 -1.99 -40.44 23.75
CA LEU A 3 -2.43 -41.84 23.88
C LEU A 3 -2.04 -42.37 25.27
N THR A 4 -2.88 -43.24 25.83
CA THR A 4 -2.78 -43.84 27.18
C THR A 4 -2.91 -42.88 28.37
N THR A 5 -2.83 -41.57 28.17
CA THR A 5 -3.04 -40.55 29.23
C THR A 5 -4.39 -39.85 29.12
N HIS A 6 -4.82 -39.53 27.90
CA HIS A 6 -6.05 -38.79 27.62
C HIS A 6 -7.09 -39.63 26.87
N TYR A 7 -6.64 -40.65 26.14
CA TYR A 7 -7.51 -41.59 25.43
C TYR A 7 -6.79 -42.93 25.21
N THR A 8 -7.57 -44.00 25.14
CA THR A 8 -7.15 -45.32 24.71
C THR A 8 -7.82 -45.67 23.39
N VAL A 9 -7.15 -46.51 22.61
CA VAL A 9 -7.67 -47.04 21.35
C VAL A 9 -7.65 -48.56 21.47
N ALA A 10 -8.76 -49.20 21.13
CA ALA A 10 -8.93 -50.65 21.11
C ALA A 10 -9.41 -51.12 19.74
N ASP A 11 -9.29 -52.42 19.49
CA ASP A 11 -9.92 -53.12 18.35
C ASP A 11 -9.51 -52.58 16.97
N VAL A 12 -8.27 -52.08 16.87
CA VAL A 12 -7.72 -51.57 15.60
C VAL A 12 -7.48 -52.74 14.64
N GLY A 13 -8.24 -52.78 13.54
CA GLY A 13 -8.07 -53.76 12.48
C GLY A 13 -9.12 -54.87 12.46
N GLU A 14 -10.09 -54.84 13.37
CA GLU A 14 -11.26 -55.73 13.35
C GLU A 14 -12.30 -55.28 12.30
N GLU A 15 -13.10 -56.21 11.77
CA GLU A 15 -14.11 -55.92 10.73
C GLU A 15 -15.19 -54.94 11.22
N ASP A 16 -15.48 -54.95 12.53
CA ASP A 16 -16.45 -54.06 13.17
C ASP A 16 -15.88 -52.66 13.51
N GLY A 17 -14.59 -52.44 13.23
CA GLY A 17 -13.88 -51.18 13.48
C GLY A 17 -13.29 -51.05 14.88
N GLY A 18 -12.49 -49.99 15.08
CA GLY A 18 -11.83 -49.72 16.35
C GLY A 18 -12.63 -48.80 17.27
N ALA A 19 -12.49 -48.99 18.59
CA ALA A 19 -13.11 -48.16 19.60
C ALA A 19 -12.09 -47.14 20.17
N ILE A 20 -12.54 -45.89 20.37
CA ILE A 20 -11.76 -44.87 21.09
C ILE A 20 -12.49 -44.57 22.39
N THR A 21 -11.79 -44.76 23.51
CA THR A 21 -12.28 -44.40 24.84
C THR A 21 -11.46 -43.23 25.34
N LEU A 22 -12.12 -42.12 25.70
CA LEU A 22 -11.45 -41.03 26.39
C LEU A 22 -11.22 -41.47 27.84
N ALA A 23 -9.95 -41.59 28.26
CA ALA A 23 -9.55 -42.21 29.53
C ALA A 23 -8.52 -41.34 30.25
N GLY A 24 -8.70 -41.15 31.56
CA GLY A 24 -7.72 -40.50 32.45
C GLY A 24 -8.10 -39.08 32.87
N THR A 25 -7.57 -38.66 34.02
CA THR A 25 -7.88 -37.49 34.89
C THR A 25 -7.86 -36.09 34.27
N ALA A 26 -7.86 -35.94 32.96
CA ALA A 26 -8.05 -34.66 32.28
C ALA A 26 -9.54 -34.31 32.21
N THR A 27 -9.87 -33.02 32.31
CA THR A 27 -11.22 -32.45 32.35
C THR A 27 -12.19 -33.14 31.36
N PRO A 28 -13.40 -33.56 31.79
CA PRO A 28 -14.37 -34.16 30.88
C PRO A 28 -14.77 -33.19 29.75
N ALA A 29 -14.97 -33.74 28.55
CA ALA A 29 -15.44 -33.01 27.38
C ALA A 29 -16.70 -32.18 27.69
N THR A 30 -16.67 -30.89 27.38
CA THR A 30 -17.81 -29.98 27.43
C THR A 30 -18.54 -29.92 26.10
N ALA A 31 -19.76 -29.39 26.07
CA ALA A 31 -20.55 -29.30 24.82
C ALA A 31 -19.94 -28.38 23.75
N ALA A 32 -18.94 -27.56 24.10
CA ALA A 32 -18.21 -26.72 23.15
C ALA A 32 -16.98 -27.43 22.54
N ASP A 33 -16.63 -28.62 23.02
CA ASP A 33 -15.44 -29.34 22.58
C ASP A 33 -15.75 -30.17 21.32
N ILE A 34 -15.04 -29.88 20.23
CA ILE A 34 -15.13 -30.61 18.97
C ILE A 34 -13.95 -31.59 18.88
N TYR A 35 -14.23 -32.89 18.96
CA TYR A 35 -13.24 -33.95 18.75
C TYR A 35 -13.30 -34.44 17.30
N THR A 36 -12.20 -34.29 16.58
CA THR A 36 -12.07 -34.76 15.20
C THR A 36 -11.21 -36.01 15.14
N LEU A 37 -11.79 -37.12 14.69
CA LEU A 37 -11.09 -38.37 14.45
C LEU A 37 -10.71 -38.42 12.97
N TYR A 38 -9.42 -38.60 12.69
CA TYR A 38 -8.95 -38.74 11.32
C TYR A 38 -7.86 -39.80 11.23
N ARG A 39 -7.84 -40.48 10.08
CA ARG A 39 -6.81 -41.44 9.73
C ARG A 39 -5.54 -40.70 9.31
N SER A 40 -4.38 -41.17 9.80
CA SER A 40 -3.05 -40.72 9.41
C SER A 40 -2.13 -41.93 9.20
N VAL A 41 -1.91 -42.30 7.94
CA VAL A 41 -1.00 -43.39 7.56
C VAL A 41 0.31 -42.82 7.02
N PRO A 42 1.48 -43.25 7.54
CA PRO A 42 2.77 -42.81 6.99
C PRO A 42 2.92 -43.15 5.50
N ILE A 43 3.25 -42.14 4.68
CA ILE A 43 3.46 -42.27 3.23
C ILE A 43 4.86 -42.83 2.97
N GLN A 44 5.05 -44.11 3.31
CA GLN A 44 6.30 -44.82 3.06
C GLN A 44 6.03 -46.31 2.82
N ARG A 45 6.90 -46.91 2.00
CA ARG A 45 6.94 -48.36 1.87
C ARG A 45 7.64 -48.96 3.09
N THR A 46 7.02 -49.97 3.69
CA THR A 46 7.61 -50.66 4.85
C THR A 46 8.33 -51.95 4.49
N SER A 47 8.14 -52.43 3.26
CA SER A 47 8.69 -53.69 2.77
C SER A 47 9.55 -53.48 1.52
N ASN A 48 10.77 -54.00 1.53
CA ASN A 48 11.67 -54.07 0.38
C ASN A 48 11.81 -55.52 -0.10
N TYR A 49 11.73 -55.75 -1.40
CA TYR A 49 11.89 -57.08 -2.00
C TYR A 49 13.29 -57.19 -2.61
N ALA A 50 14.08 -58.14 -2.12
CA ALA A 50 15.38 -58.44 -2.71
C ALA A 50 15.22 -59.15 -4.06
N THR A 51 16.17 -58.95 -4.97
CA THR A 51 16.24 -59.70 -6.23
C THR A 51 16.32 -61.20 -5.93
N ALA A 52 15.41 -61.98 -6.53
CA ALA A 52 15.24 -63.42 -6.26
C ALA A 52 14.87 -63.79 -4.81
N GLY A 53 14.34 -62.84 -4.02
CA GLY A 53 13.79 -63.11 -2.68
C GLY A 53 12.30 -63.52 -2.69
N ASP A 54 11.82 -63.99 -1.54
CA ASP A 54 10.44 -64.47 -1.38
C ASP A 54 9.38 -63.37 -1.58
N PHE A 55 8.38 -63.65 -2.43
CA PHE A 55 7.22 -62.78 -2.62
C PHE A 55 6.01 -63.25 -1.79
N LYS A 56 6.03 -62.91 -0.49
CA LYS A 56 4.99 -63.37 0.47
C LYS A 56 3.68 -62.59 0.30
N ALA A 57 2.58 -63.29 0.00
CA ALA A 57 1.25 -62.70 -0.21
C ALA A 57 0.77 -61.81 0.96
N ALA A 58 1.03 -62.21 2.21
CA ALA A 58 0.68 -61.41 3.39
C ALA A 58 1.41 -60.05 3.42
N THR A 59 2.66 -60.00 2.95
CA THR A 59 3.43 -58.76 2.82
C THR A 59 2.88 -57.89 1.71
N VAL A 60 2.51 -58.49 0.57
CA VAL A 60 1.91 -57.79 -0.57
C VAL A 60 0.56 -57.17 -0.21
N ASN A 61 -0.35 -57.95 0.37
CA ASN A 61 -1.69 -57.48 0.74
C ASN A 61 -1.65 -56.33 1.74
N ARG A 62 -0.72 -56.38 2.71
CA ARG A 62 -0.50 -55.28 3.66
C ARG A 62 -0.05 -54.00 2.96
N GLU A 63 0.87 -54.10 1.99
CA GLU A 63 1.32 -52.94 1.23
C GLU A 63 0.18 -52.39 0.33
N PHE A 64 -0.65 -53.23 -0.28
CA PHE A 64 -1.82 -52.78 -1.07
C PHE A 64 -2.90 -52.10 -0.25
N GLN A 65 -3.25 -52.65 0.92
CA GLN A 65 -4.19 -52.00 1.83
C GLN A 65 -3.68 -50.63 2.28
N ARG A 66 -2.37 -50.51 2.55
CA ARG A 66 -1.73 -49.23 2.87
C ARG A 66 -1.87 -48.22 1.73
N LEU A 67 -1.66 -48.62 0.48
CA LEU A 67 -1.85 -47.72 -0.67
C LEU A 67 -3.29 -47.20 -0.76
N PHE A 68 -4.30 -48.05 -0.54
CA PHE A 68 -5.70 -47.63 -0.60
C PHE A 68 -6.06 -46.67 0.54
N MET A 69 -5.54 -46.91 1.75
CA MET A 69 -5.73 -46.00 2.87
C MET A 69 -5.10 -44.63 2.62
N ILE A 70 -3.90 -44.58 2.04
CA ILE A 70 -3.22 -43.33 1.65
C ILE A 70 -4.05 -42.56 0.61
N ALA A 71 -4.62 -43.25 -0.38
CA ALA A 71 -5.44 -42.61 -1.42
C ALA A 71 -6.71 -41.93 -0.85
N GLN A 72 -7.37 -42.58 0.11
CA GLN A 72 -8.54 -41.98 0.78
C GLN A 72 -8.17 -40.77 1.64
N GLU A 73 -7.01 -40.81 2.30
CA GLU A 73 -6.49 -39.71 3.11
C GLU A 73 -6.20 -38.49 2.24
N ILE A 74 -5.49 -38.67 1.12
CA ILE A 74 -5.16 -37.60 0.18
C ILE A 74 -6.42 -36.92 -0.37
N ARG A 75 -7.46 -37.68 -0.73
CA ARG A 75 -8.71 -37.11 -1.26
C ARG A 75 -9.40 -36.18 -0.25
N ARG A 76 -9.52 -36.61 1.00
CA ARG A 76 -10.14 -35.81 2.06
C ARG A 76 -9.41 -34.49 2.28
N ASP A 77 -8.08 -34.54 2.25
CA ASP A 77 -7.26 -33.38 2.52
C ASP A 77 -7.32 -32.38 1.35
N ILE A 78 -7.44 -32.85 0.10
CA ILE A 78 -7.65 -32.01 -1.09
C ILE A 78 -9.04 -31.34 -1.08
N ASP A 79 -10.12 -32.05 -0.74
CA ASP A 79 -11.51 -31.51 -0.75
C ASP A 79 -11.72 -30.33 0.23
N ARG A 80 -10.80 -30.14 1.19
CA ARG A 80 -10.84 -29.05 2.19
C ARG A 80 -9.80 -27.96 1.94
N ALA A 81 -9.05 -28.06 0.84
CA ALA A 81 -8.05 -27.09 0.44
C ALA A 81 -8.66 -26.01 -0.46
N LEU A 82 -7.97 -24.88 -0.59
CA LEU A 82 -8.18 -23.95 -1.70
C LEU A 82 -7.58 -24.59 -2.95
N THR A 83 -8.38 -24.79 -4.00
CA THR A 83 -7.96 -25.49 -5.22
C THR A 83 -8.04 -24.58 -6.45
N LEU A 84 -7.12 -24.79 -7.40
CA LEU A 84 -7.22 -24.22 -8.75
C LEU A 84 -8.34 -24.87 -9.56
N LEU A 85 -8.77 -24.20 -10.62
CA LEU A 85 -9.56 -24.87 -11.65
C LEU A 85 -8.68 -25.91 -12.37
N PRO A 86 -9.24 -27.05 -12.82
CA PRO A 86 -8.48 -28.05 -13.56
C PRO A 86 -7.87 -27.55 -14.88
N SER A 87 -8.35 -26.42 -15.40
CA SER A 87 -7.85 -25.76 -16.60
C SER A 87 -6.72 -24.77 -16.34
N ASP A 88 -6.49 -24.40 -15.09
CA ASP A 88 -5.42 -23.45 -14.73
C ASP A 88 -4.07 -24.13 -14.90
N ASP A 89 -3.06 -23.36 -15.30
CA ASP A 89 -1.71 -23.89 -15.45
C ASP A 89 -1.18 -24.35 -14.08
N SER A 90 -0.58 -25.54 -14.08
CA SER A 90 0.13 -26.12 -12.94
C SER A 90 1.28 -25.27 -12.40
N THR A 91 1.72 -24.24 -13.15
CA THR A 91 2.79 -23.33 -12.75
C THR A 91 2.34 -22.18 -11.85
N THR A 92 1.03 -21.95 -11.65
CA THR A 92 0.55 -20.90 -10.74
C THR A 92 0.44 -21.46 -9.32
N PRO A 93 1.37 -21.15 -8.39
CA PRO A 93 1.37 -21.79 -7.09
C PRO A 93 0.23 -21.27 -6.21
N VAL A 94 -0.68 -22.16 -5.79
CA VAL A 94 -1.64 -21.90 -4.69
C VAL A 94 -0.96 -22.11 -3.35
N GLN A 95 0.21 -21.49 -3.18
CA GLN A 95 0.88 -21.48 -1.89
C GLN A 95 0.48 -20.21 -1.16
N LEU A 96 -0.24 -20.36 -0.05
CA LEU A 96 -0.50 -19.22 0.82
C LEU A 96 0.82 -18.62 1.30
N PRO A 97 0.96 -17.29 1.26
CA PRO A 97 2.13 -16.61 1.82
C PRO A 97 2.34 -16.93 3.31
N ALA A 98 3.56 -16.71 3.80
CA ALA A 98 3.95 -17.03 5.16
C ALA A 98 2.96 -16.44 6.20
N LYS A 99 2.65 -17.22 7.25
CA LYS A 99 1.65 -16.84 8.26
C LYS A 99 1.93 -15.47 8.89
N SER A 100 3.19 -15.16 9.17
CA SER A 100 3.61 -13.86 9.71
C SER A 100 3.35 -12.71 8.75
N SER A 101 3.51 -12.92 7.45
CA SER A 101 3.30 -11.90 6.42
C SER A 101 1.82 -11.62 6.16
N ARG A 102 0.94 -12.63 6.33
CA ARG A 102 -0.51 -12.48 6.10
C ARG A 102 -1.33 -12.14 7.35
N ALA A 103 -0.70 -12.01 8.53
CA ALA A 103 -1.42 -11.70 9.76
C ALA A 103 -1.98 -10.26 9.72
N GLY A 104 -3.29 -10.10 9.88
CA GLY A 104 -3.98 -8.79 9.83
C GLY A 104 -4.15 -8.19 8.43
N LYS A 105 -3.68 -8.91 7.39
CA LYS A 105 -3.72 -8.49 6.00
C LYS A 105 -4.82 -9.22 5.23
N VAL A 106 -5.18 -8.69 4.06
CA VAL A 106 -6.21 -9.29 3.18
C VAL A 106 -5.57 -10.21 2.14
N LEU A 107 -6.24 -11.32 1.80
CA LEU A 107 -5.86 -12.18 0.68
C LEU A 107 -6.30 -11.54 -0.64
N GLY A 108 -5.36 -11.37 -1.56
CA GLY A 108 -5.62 -10.83 -2.90
C GLY A 108 -5.00 -11.71 -4.00
N PHE A 109 -5.20 -11.30 -5.24
CA PHE A 109 -4.57 -11.90 -6.42
C PHE A 109 -3.78 -10.82 -7.16
N ASP A 110 -2.61 -11.17 -7.68
CA ASP A 110 -1.83 -10.27 -8.52
C ASP A 110 -2.33 -10.24 -9.98
N GLU A 111 -1.61 -9.56 -10.86
CA GLU A 111 -1.95 -9.41 -12.28
C GLU A 111 -1.95 -10.75 -13.03
N ASP A 112 -1.23 -11.74 -12.52
CA ASP A 112 -1.13 -13.10 -13.07
C ASP A 112 -2.12 -14.08 -12.40
N GLY A 113 -2.90 -13.60 -11.42
CA GLY A 113 -3.90 -14.38 -10.69
C GLY A 113 -3.33 -15.23 -9.55
N ALA A 114 -2.05 -15.07 -9.18
CA ALA A 114 -1.45 -15.78 -8.07
C ALA A 114 -1.87 -15.17 -6.72
N ALA A 115 -2.03 -16.02 -5.70
CA ALA A 115 -2.48 -15.58 -4.38
C ALA A 115 -1.38 -14.80 -3.66
N ILE A 116 -1.65 -13.54 -3.34
CA ILE A 116 -0.73 -12.64 -2.64
C ILE A 116 -1.34 -12.08 -1.35
N VAL A 117 -0.47 -11.56 -0.49
CA VAL A 117 -0.93 -10.72 0.63
C VAL A 117 -1.09 -9.30 0.12
N SER A 118 -2.27 -8.73 0.31
CA SER A 118 -2.51 -7.33 0.02
C SER A 118 -1.54 -6.43 0.80
N THR A 119 -1.10 -5.35 0.17
CA THR A 119 -0.34 -4.29 0.83
C THR A 119 -1.17 -3.50 1.83
N TYR A 120 -2.50 -3.64 1.76
CA TYR A 120 -3.45 -3.01 2.68
C TYR A 120 -3.83 -3.95 3.81
N ASP A 121 -3.91 -3.37 5.00
CA ASP A 121 -4.40 -4.05 6.19
C ASP A 121 -5.92 -3.93 6.19
N LEU A 122 -6.59 -4.82 6.92
CA LEU A 122 -8.04 -4.76 7.03
C LEU A 122 -8.52 -3.38 7.53
N ALA A 123 -7.73 -2.76 8.42
CA ALA A 123 -7.98 -1.42 8.95
C ALA A 123 -7.84 -0.30 7.89
N ASP A 124 -6.96 -0.45 6.90
CA ASP A 124 -6.79 0.54 5.83
C ASP A 124 -7.99 0.54 4.89
N ILE A 125 -8.50 -0.66 4.57
CA ILE A 125 -9.69 -0.82 3.74
C ILE A 125 -10.91 -0.25 4.47
N GLU A 126 -11.10 -0.60 5.74
CA GLU A 126 -12.20 -0.07 6.55
C GLU A 126 -12.11 1.46 6.67
N GLY A 127 -10.95 2.00 7.05
CA GLY A 127 -10.72 3.44 7.23
C GLY A 127 -10.85 4.28 5.95
N SER A 128 -10.45 3.74 4.79
CA SER A 128 -10.57 4.46 3.50
C SER A 128 -12.03 4.77 3.13
N ALA A 129 -12.96 3.87 3.45
CA ALA A 129 -14.38 4.07 3.20
C ALA A 129 -14.97 5.18 4.09
N GLN A 130 -14.55 5.25 5.36
CA GLN A 130 -14.98 6.33 6.25
C GLN A 130 -14.37 7.67 5.85
N ALA A 131 -13.09 7.71 5.46
CA ALA A 131 -12.44 8.94 5.00
C ALA A 131 -13.08 9.51 3.73
N ALA A 132 -13.42 8.64 2.76
CA ALA A 132 -14.14 9.04 1.55
C ALA A 132 -15.54 9.60 1.87
N ALA A 133 -16.27 8.98 2.80
CA ALA A 133 -17.58 9.46 3.24
C ALA A 133 -17.50 10.83 3.95
N SER A 134 -16.50 11.03 4.82
CA SER A 134 -16.27 12.32 5.49
C SER A 134 -15.87 13.42 4.51
N ALA A 135 -15.04 13.11 3.51
CA ALA A 135 -14.66 14.05 2.47
C ALA A 135 -15.86 14.45 1.58
N ALA A 136 -16.70 13.50 1.21
CA ALA A 136 -17.92 13.76 0.45
C ALA A 136 -18.93 14.61 1.24
N ALA A 137 -19.08 14.35 2.54
CA ALA A 137 -19.93 15.16 3.42
C ALA A 137 -19.42 16.60 3.56
N ALA A 138 -18.11 16.79 3.74
CA ALA A 138 -17.49 18.12 3.80
C ALA A 138 -17.63 18.89 2.48
N ALA A 139 -17.48 18.22 1.33
CA ALA A 139 -17.70 18.80 0.01
C ALA A 139 -19.17 19.20 -0.21
N ALA A 140 -20.12 18.39 0.24
CA ALA A 140 -21.55 18.71 0.18
C ALA A 140 -21.88 19.93 1.06
N SER A 141 -21.35 19.99 2.28
CA SER A 141 -21.53 21.16 3.17
C SER A 141 -20.89 22.43 2.63
N ALA A 142 -19.72 22.33 1.98
CA ALA A 142 -19.07 23.47 1.33
C ALA A 142 -19.86 23.97 0.10
N ALA A 143 -20.45 23.05 -0.68
CA ALA A 143 -21.33 23.40 -1.80
C ALA A 143 -22.64 24.07 -1.33
N GLU A 144 -23.17 23.65 -0.18
CA GLU A 144 -24.40 24.22 0.40
C GLU A 144 -24.17 25.59 1.04
N ALA A 145 -22.99 25.83 1.63
CA ALA A 145 -22.62 27.12 2.22
C ALA A 145 -22.31 28.24 1.20
N ALA A 146 -22.02 27.89 -0.06
CA ALA A 146 -21.60 28.84 -1.10
C ALA A 146 -22.75 29.52 -1.88
N SER A 147 -23.95 29.58 -1.31
CA SER A 147 -25.14 30.17 -1.95
C SER A 147 -25.07 31.70 -2.03
N TYR A 148 -24.53 32.24 -3.13
CA TYR A 148 -24.70 33.65 -3.52
C TYR A 148 -25.79 33.82 -4.58
N VAL A 149 -26.62 34.85 -4.38
CA VAL A 149 -27.68 35.29 -5.29
C VAL A 149 -27.08 36.22 -6.33
N SER A 150 -27.11 35.85 -7.62
CA SER A 150 -26.96 36.84 -8.69
C SER A 150 -28.20 37.71 -8.67
N GLN A 151 -28.08 38.94 -8.18
CA GLN A 151 -29.16 39.91 -8.11
C GLN A 151 -29.21 40.69 -9.43
N SER A 152 -30.38 40.68 -10.07
CA SER A 152 -30.71 41.50 -11.23
C SER A 152 -31.59 42.66 -10.80
N VAL A 153 -31.43 43.80 -11.47
CA VAL A 153 -32.26 45.00 -11.28
C VAL A 153 -32.80 45.41 -12.64
N GLU A 154 -34.13 45.51 -12.74
CA GLU A 154 -34.83 46.06 -13.89
C GLU A 154 -35.48 47.39 -13.49
N THR A 155 -35.38 48.39 -14.35
CA THR A 155 -35.97 49.72 -14.12
C THR A 155 -36.90 50.06 -15.29
N PHE A 156 -38.10 50.54 -14.96
CA PHE A 156 -39.14 50.92 -15.91
C PHE A 156 -39.51 52.39 -15.66
N ALA A 157 -39.68 53.15 -16.74
CA ALA A 157 -40.00 54.58 -16.69
C ALA A 157 -41.38 54.88 -17.32
N ALA A 158 -42.14 55.75 -16.67
CA ALA A 158 -43.41 56.24 -17.21
C ALA A 158 -43.21 56.98 -18.55
N GLY A 159 -44.07 56.71 -19.53
CA GLY A 159 -44.00 57.26 -20.88
C GLY A 159 -43.01 56.55 -21.82
N VAL A 160 -42.19 55.64 -21.29
CA VAL A 160 -41.30 54.77 -22.08
C VAL A 160 -41.82 53.33 -22.03
N ASP A 161 -41.90 52.77 -20.82
CA ASP A 161 -42.23 51.36 -20.62
C ASP A 161 -43.70 51.14 -20.24
N TYR A 162 -44.33 52.14 -19.61
CA TYR A 162 -45.73 52.09 -19.20
C TYR A 162 -46.41 53.46 -19.21
N THR A 163 -47.75 53.49 -19.23
CA THR A 163 -48.54 54.73 -19.09
C THR A 163 -49.05 54.87 -17.67
N LYS A 164 -48.62 55.93 -16.98
CA LYS A 164 -49.00 56.25 -15.59
C LYS A 164 -50.53 56.27 -15.42
N ASN A 165 -51.02 55.74 -14.31
CA ASN A 165 -52.44 55.60 -13.96
C ASN A 165 -53.28 54.80 -14.96
N THR A 166 -52.65 54.08 -15.89
CA THR A 166 -53.37 53.26 -16.91
C THR A 166 -52.84 51.83 -16.95
N THR A 167 -51.53 51.66 -17.04
CA THR A 167 -50.89 50.34 -17.09
C THR A 167 -50.85 49.70 -15.70
N ALA A 168 -51.22 48.43 -15.61
CA ALA A 168 -51.15 47.62 -14.38
C ALA A 168 -50.24 46.38 -14.53
N GLU A 169 -49.61 46.20 -15.69
CA GLU A 169 -48.76 45.04 -15.98
C GLU A 169 -47.43 45.48 -16.57
N LEU A 170 -46.34 44.85 -16.12
CA LEU A 170 -44.99 44.99 -16.66
C LEU A 170 -44.47 43.60 -17.07
N THR A 171 -43.57 43.57 -18.05
CA THR A 171 -42.92 42.32 -18.49
C THR A 171 -41.45 42.35 -18.07
N LEU A 172 -41.07 41.37 -17.24
CA LEU A 172 -39.69 41.14 -16.81
C LEU A 172 -38.89 40.41 -17.89
N VAL A 173 -37.56 40.55 -17.85
CA VAL A 173 -36.65 39.89 -18.80
C VAL A 173 -36.57 38.37 -18.56
N ALA A 174 -36.81 37.92 -17.32
CA ALA A 174 -36.75 36.50 -16.96
C ALA A 174 -37.92 36.10 -16.05
N ALA A 175 -38.32 34.82 -16.14
CA ALA A 175 -39.31 34.27 -15.23
C ALA A 175 -38.70 34.08 -13.83
N VAL A 176 -39.38 34.60 -12.82
CA VAL A 176 -38.90 34.64 -11.43
C VAL A 176 -40.02 34.24 -10.47
N SER A 177 -39.64 33.70 -9.31
CA SER A 177 -40.60 33.46 -8.24
C SER A 177 -40.93 34.78 -7.57
N GLU A 178 -42.22 35.07 -7.36
CA GLU A 178 -42.70 36.26 -6.63
C GLU A 178 -41.99 36.46 -5.28
N ALA A 179 -41.73 35.37 -4.54
CA ALA A 179 -41.05 35.39 -3.25
C ALA A 179 -39.57 35.86 -3.30
N ALA A 180 -39.00 35.94 -4.50
CA ALA A 180 -37.63 36.38 -4.75
C ALA A 180 -37.56 37.79 -5.37
N VAL A 181 -38.69 38.51 -5.42
CA VAL A 181 -38.80 39.84 -6.05
C VAL A 181 -39.08 40.91 -5.01
N ILE A 182 -38.44 42.07 -5.19
CA ILE A 182 -38.76 43.31 -4.51
C ILE A 182 -39.12 44.34 -5.57
N VAL A 183 -40.32 44.91 -5.46
CA VAL A 183 -40.76 46.00 -6.34
C VAL A 183 -40.75 47.31 -5.56
N THR A 184 -40.24 48.38 -6.17
CA THR A 184 -40.35 49.73 -5.62
C THR A 184 -40.97 50.69 -6.64
N PHE A 185 -41.77 51.63 -6.16
CA PHE A 185 -42.34 52.74 -6.92
C PHE A 185 -41.75 54.04 -6.41
N ASP A 186 -41.00 54.77 -7.25
CA ASP A 186 -40.27 55.98 -6.85
C ASP A 186 -39.46 55.79 -5.55
N GLY A 187 -38.85 54.60 -5.40
CA GLY A 187 -38.08 54.19 -4.22
C GLY A 187 -38.89 53.65 -3.04
N VAL A 188 -40.22 53.61 -3.12
CA VAL A 188 -41.11 53.06 -2.08
C VAL A 188 -41.43 51.60 -2.38
N THR A 189 -40.99 50.69 -1.50
CA THR A 189 -41.26 49.25 -1.63
C THR A 189 -42.76 48.95 -1.59
N GLN A 190 -43.22 48.15 -2.55
CA GLN A 190 -44.58 47.64 -2.63
C GLN A 190 -44.73 46.37 -1.79
N HIS A 191 -45.89 46.19 -1.17
CA HIS A 191 -46.17 45.00 -0.37
C HIS A 191 -46.51 43.82 -1.28
N HIS A 192 -46.12 42.60 -0.91
CA HIS A 192 -46.28 41.42 -1.78
C HIS A 192 -47.74 41.11 -2.17
N ASN A 193 -48.73 41.57 -1.39
CA ASN A 193 -50.14 41.38 -1.73
C ASN A 193 -50.68 42.39 -2.77
N THR A 194 -49.86 43.35 -3.21
CA THR A 194 -50.24 44.38 -4.19
C THR A 194 -49.79 44.05 -5.62
N TYR A 195 -49.05 42.94 -5.78
CA TYR A 195 -48.63 42.46 -7.08
C TYR A 195 -48.57 40.93 -7.10
N SER A 196 -48.48 40.36 -8.30
CA SER A 196 -48.29 38.93 -8.51
C SER A 196 -47.43 38.69 -9.74
N ILE A 197 -46.74 37.55 -9.80
CA ILE A 197 -45.88 37.19 -10.94
C ILE A 197 -46.30 35.85 -11.53
N SER A 198 -46.52 35.81 -12.85
CA SER A 198 -46.78 34.60 -13.61
C SER A 198 -45.88 34.55 -14.84
N GLY A 199 -44.94 33.61 -14.87
CA GLY A 199 -43.88 33.59 -15.89
C GLY A 199 -43.04 34.86 -15.80
N THR A 200 -43.04 35.65 -16.87
CA THR A 200 -42.36 36.96 -16.96
C THR A 200 -43.27 38.14 -16.67
N THR A 201 -44.57 37.93 -16.44
CA THR A 201 -45.53 39.02 -16.27
C THR A 201 -45.66 39.39 -14.79
N LEU A 202 -45.37 40.64 -14.47
CA LEU A 202 -45.62 41.27 -13.18
C LEU A 202 -46.94 42.06 -13.26
N THR A 203 -47.93 41.66 -12.49
CA THR A 203 -49.26 42.29 -12.47
C THR A 203 -49.51 42.96 -11.13
N PHE A 204 -49.86 44.24 -11.15
CA PHE A 204 -50.27 45.02 -9.99
C PHE A 204 -51.79 44.98 -9.79
N ASP A 205 -52.25 45.10 -8.55
CA ASP A 205 -53.67 45.14 -8.21
C ASP A 205 -54.38 46.46 -8.61
N ALA A 206 -53.60 47.49 -8.95
CA ALA A 206 -54.04 48.78 -9.45
C ALA A 206 -53.08 49.34 -10.50
N ALA A 207 -53.54 50.33 -11.27
CA ALA A 207 -52.69 50.99 -12.26
C ALA A 207 -51.52 51.74 -11.60
N ILE A 208 -50.34 51.67 -12.21
CA ILE A 208 -49.09 52.19 -11.65
C ILE A 208 -49.18 53.73 -11.50
N PRO A 209 -49.13 54.27 -10.27
CA PRO A 209 -49.28 55.71 -10.02
C PRO A 209 -47.94 56.47 -9.99
N ALA A 210 -46.81 55.80 -10.24
CA ALA A 210 -45.45 56.29 -10.06
C ALA A 210 -44.77 56.67 -11.38
N ASP A 211 -43.71 57.48 -11.31
CA ASP A 211 -42.91 57.87 -12.49
C ASP A 211 -41.80 56.86 -12.80
N SER A 212 -41.38 56.08 -11.81
CA SER A 212 -40.41 54.99 -11.94
C SER A 212 -40.83 53.75 -11.16
N VAL A 213 -40.54 52.58 -11.74
CA VAL A 213 -40.65 51.28 -11.08
C VAL A 213 -39.29 50.58 -11.15
N GLU A 214 -38.80 50.10 -10.02
CA GLU A 214 -37.62 49.25 -9.96
C GLU A 214 -38.01 47.86 -9.44
N VAL A 215 -37.57 46.82 -10.15
CA VAL A 215 -37.80 45.42 -9.79
C VAL A 215 -36.44 44.77 -9.57
N THR A 216 -36.18 44.38 -8.33
CA THR A 216 -34.96 43.65 -7.96
C THR A 216 -35.31 42.20 -7.70
N TYR A 217 -34.57 41.27 -8.33
CA TYR A 217 -34.81 39.83 -8.15
C TYR A 217 -33.54 39.00 -8.23
N GLY A 218 -33.57 37.81 -7.65
CA GLY A 218 -32.42 36.90 -7.59
C GLY A 218 -32.65 35.57 -8.29
N THR A 219 -31.64 35.02 -8.98
CA THR A 219 -31.63 33.62 -9.41
C THR A 219 -30.67 32.79 -8.56
N ARG A 220 -31.06 31.56 -8.20
CA ARG A 220 -30.14 30.60 -7.56
C ARG A 220 -29.11 30.13 -8.59
N SER A 221 -27.83 30.40 -8.35
CA SER A 221 -26.76 29.88 -9.20
C SER A 221 -26.44 28.42 -8.86
N THR A 222 -26.24 27.58 -9.87
CA THR A 222 -25.86 26.16 -9.72
C THR A 222 -24.37 25.90 -9.99
N SER A 223 -23.58 26.95 -10.28
CA SER A 223 -22.13 26.84 -10.52
C SER A 223 -21.40 28.14 -10.18
N ILE A 224 -20.10 28.02 -9.84
CA ILE A 224 -19.22 29.13 -9.48
C ILE A 224 -17.96 29.06 -10.36
N ALA A 225 -17.49 30.21 -10.86
CA ALA A 225 -16.24 30.28 -11.61
C ALA A 225 -15.03 30.05 -10.69
N ALA A 226 -14.09 29.21 -11.11
CA ALA A 226 -12.92 28.81 -10.31
C ALA A 226 -12.11 29.99 -9.72
N GLY A 227 -12.04 31.12 -10.43
CA GLY A 227 -11.32 32.31 -9.97
C GLY A 227 -11.97 33.07 -8.79
N MET A 228 -13.24 32.79 -8.46
CA MET A 228 -13.92 33.37 -7.30
C MET A 228 -13.69 32.56 -6.01
N VAL A 229 -13.05 31.40 -6.12
CA VAL A 229 -12.70 30.54 -5.00
C VAL A 229 -11.29 30.88 -4.54
N SER A 230 -11.14 32.01 -3.84
CA SER A 230 -9.87 32.41 -3.21
C SER A 230 -9.88 32.05 -1.73
N GLY A 231 -9.03 31.13 -1.29
CA GLY A 231 -8.87 30.77 0.13
C GLY A 231 -9.16 29.31 0.50
N LEU A 232 -9.45 28.43 -0.47
CA LEU A 232 -9.33 26.99 -0.22
C LEU A 232 -7.85 26.66 0.02
N ALA A 233 -7.57 25.87 1.07
CA ALA A 233 -6.24 25.32 1.31
C ALA A 233 -5.81 24.45 0.11
N THR A 234 -4.51 24.42 -0.20
CA THR A 234 -3.97 23.65 -1.34
C THR A 234 -4.39 22.18 -1.30
N VAL A 235 -4.50 21.59 -0.10
CA VAL A 235 -5.01 20.23 0.10
C VAL A 235 -6.40 20.00 -0.50
N ALA A 236 -7.28 21.01 -0.47
CA ALA A 236 -8.64 20.91 -0.99
C ALA A 236 -8.69 20.99 -2.53
N THR A 237 -7.61 21.43 -3.18
CA THR A 237 -7.54 21.55 -4.65
C THR A 237 -6.66 20.47 -5.27
N SER A 238 -5.64 19.98 -4.58
CA SER A 238 -4.72 18.94 -5.06
C SER A 238 -5.11 17.52 -4.64
N GLY A 239 -5.82 17.36 -3.52
CA GLY A 239 -6.05 16.06 -2.87
C GLY A 239 -4.78 15.41 -2.30
N SER A 240 -3.66 16.14 -2.26
CA SER A 240 -2.37 15.65 -1.80
C SER A 240 -2.26 15.73 -0.28
N TYR A 241 -1.98 14.60 0.37
CA TYR A 241 -1.69 14.54 1.81
C TYR A 241 -0.47 15.39 2.21
N ASN A 242 0.47 15.59 1.27
CA ASN A 242 1.69 16.36 1.52
C ASN A 242 1.44 17.86 1.70
N ASP A 243 0.22 18.32 1.45
CA ASP A 243 -0.15 19.74 1.50
C ASP A 243 -0.69 20.16 2.89
N LEU A 244 -0.58 19.28 3.88
CA LEU A 244 -0.92 19.55 5.28
C LEU A 244 0.29 20.12 6.04
N ASP A 245 0.20 21.39 6.42
CA ASP A 245 1.25 22.09 7.19
C ASP A 245 1.46 21.50 8.61
N ASP A 246 0.39 20.99 9.24
CA ASP A 246 0.42 20.39 10.60
C ASP A 246 0.41 18.85 10.58
N LYS A 247 1.11 18.23 9.61
CA LYS A 247 1.24 16.76 9.62
C LYS A 247 1.97 16.29 10.90
N PRO A 248 1.52 15.22 11.57
CA PRO A 248 2.22 14.69 12.74
C PRO A 248 3.68 14.39 12.39
N THR A 249 4.62 15.15 12.96
CA THR A 249 6.05 14.90 12.82
C THR A 249 6.52 14.01 13.96
N THR A 250 6.01 12.78 14.04
CA THR A 250 6.60 11.78 14.93
C THR A 250 7.94 11.36 14.33
N GLY A 251 9.02 11.96 14.83
CA GLY A 251 10.38 11.54 14.52
C GLY A 251 10.58 10.05 14.81
N GLY A 252 11.38 9.38 13.97
CA GLY A 252 11.73 7.97 14.14
C GLY A 252 11.06 6.97 13.18
N ALA A 253 9.96 7.34 12.51
CA ALA A 253 9.39 6.51 11.43
C ALA A 253 10.23 6.63 10.15
N TRP A 254 10.41 5.51 9.44
CA TRP A 254 11.00 5.52 8.09
C TRP A 254 10.00 6.13 7.11
N GLU A 255 10.38 7.22 6.46
CA GLU A 255 9.65 7.84 5.36
C GLU A 255 10.31 7.47 4.02
N PHE A 256 9.47 7.20 3.02
CA PHE A 256 9.92 6.94 1.66
C PHE A 256 10.51 8.23 1.06
N VAL A 257 11.68 8.11 0.42
CA VAL A 257 12.35 9.22 -0.28
C VAL A 257 12.23 9.04 -1.78
N SER A 258 12.64 7.88 -2.29
CA SER A 258 12.68 7.63 -3.73
C SER A 258 12.74 6.13 -4.05
N GLY A 259 12.27 5.77 -5.23
CA GLY A 259 12.40 4.43 -5.81
C GLY A 259 12.80 4.54 -7.27
N ALA A 260 13.71 3.70 -7.73
CA ALA A 260 14.17 3.68 -9.12
C ALA A 260 14.48 2.26 -9.59
N ASP A 261 14.31 2.02 -10.89
CA ASP A 261 14.75 0.79 -11.54
C ASP A 261 16.27 0.78 -11.67
N ILE A 262 16.89 -0.37 -11.39
CA ILE A 262 18.29 -0.59 -11.69
C ILE A 262 18.39 -0.83 -13.20
N THR A 263 19.01 0.11 -13.89
CA THR A 263 19.34 -0.03 -15.31
C THR A 263 20.75 -0.63 -15.44
N ALA A 264 21.20 -0.95 -16.66
CA ALA A 264 22.53 -1.52 -16.88
C ALA A 264 23.64 -0.48 -16.60
N VAL A 265 23.92 -0.23 -15.31
CA VAL A 265 24.84 0.80 -14.80
C VAL A 265 26.07 0.18 -14.17
N THR A 266 27.18 0.89 -14.13
CA THR A 266 28.40 0.39 -13.47
C THR A 266 28.37 0.56 -11.96
N ASN A 267 27.61 1.53 -11.47
CA ASN A 267 27.47 1.85 -10.06
C ASN A 267 26.09 2.44 -9.78
N ILE A 268 25.67 2.33 -8.53
CA ILE A 268 24.46 2.96 -8.02
C ILE A 268 24.88 4.00 -6.99
N ASP A 269 24.62 5.26 -7.29
CA ASP A 269 24.97 6.39 -6.45
C ASP A 269 23.74 6.96 -5.76
N ILE A 270 23.75 6.91 -4.43
CA ILE A 270 22.76 7.54 -3.57
C ILE A 270 23.37 8.87 -3.12
N THR A 271 22.91 9.97 -3.70
CA THR A 271 23.41 11.33 -3.42
C THR A 271 22.40 12.15 -2.61
N GLY A 272 22.81 13.32 -2.12
CA GLY A 272 21.91 14.23 -1.41
C GLY A 272 21.48 13.73 -0.02
N LEU A 273 22.33 12.95 0.67
CA LEU A 273 22.05 12.54 2.05
C LEU A 273 22.05 13.78 2.96
N ALA A 274 20.87 14.18 3.44
CA ALA A 274 20.66 15.40 4.18
C ALA A 274 21.10 15.29 5.65
N ALA A 275 21.46 16.43 6.25
CA ALA A 275 21.72 16.52 7.68
C ALA A 275 20.46 16.28 8.50
N GLY A 276 20.60 15.66 9.68
CA GLY A 276 19.48 15.40 10.58
C GLY A 276 18.68 14.13 10.27
N TYR A 277 19.20 13.22 9.45
CA TYR A 277 18.51 11.98 9.07
C TYR A 277 19.40 10.74 9.19
N ASP A 278 18.78 9.60 9.51
CA ASP A 278 19.30 8.27 9.16
C ASP A 278 18.69 7.83 7.82
N TYR A 279 19.38 6.94 7.11
CA TYR A 279 18.93 6.40 5.83
C TYR A 279 18.89 4.87 5.82
N LEU A 280 17.91 4.32 5.12
CA LEU A 280 17.83 2.91 4.76
C LEU A 280 17.77 2.82 3.24
N VAL A 281 18.73 2.12 2.65
CA VAL A 281 18.79 1.84 1.23
C VAL A 281 18.49 0.36 1.04
N SER A 282 17.39 0.06 0.34
CA SER A 282 17.00 -1.31 0.00
C SER A 282 17.25 -1.52 -1.49
N VAL A 283 18.16 -2.43 -1.82
CA VAL A 283 18.46 -2.85 -3.18
C VAL A 283 17.84 -4.23 -3.37
N GLN A 284 17.07 -4.41 -4.44
CA GLN A 284 16.23 -5.59 -4.62
C GLN A 284 16.40 -6.17 -6.01
N GLY A 285 16.70 -7.46 -6.11
CA GLY A 285 16.84 -8.17 -7.39
C GLY A 285 18.02 -7.70 -8.24
N CYS A 286 19.07 -7.17 -7.62
CA CYS A 286 20.29 -6.77 -8.33
C CYS A 286 21.03 -7.99 -8.88
N ILE A 287 21.58 -7.93 -10.09
CA ILE A 287 22.43 -9.01 -10.61
C ILE A 287 23.71 -8.36 -11.17
N PRO A 288 24.90 -8.86 -10.82
CA PRO A 288 26.12 -8.39 -11.46
C PRO A 288 26.16 -8.82 -12.93
N ALA A 289 26.82 -8.03 -13.77
CA ALA A 289 27.04 -8.39 -15.17
C ALA A 289 28.12 -9.47 -15.33
N THR A 290 28.98 -9.65 -14.32
CA THR A 290 30.11 -10.59 -14.33
C THR A 290 29.98 -11.58 -13.18
N ASP A 291 30.35 -12.82 -13.44
CA ASP A 291 30.25 -13.92 -12.48
C ASP A 291 31.30 -13.80 -11.37
N SER A 292 30.99 -14.34 -10.19
CA SER A 292 31.86 -14.46 -9.03
C SER A 292 32.45 -13.14 -8.54
N VAL A 293 31.61 -12.11 -8.43
CA VAL A 293 32.00 -10.76 -7.98
C VAL A 293 31.41 -10.42 -6.63
N THR A 294 32.02 -9.47 -5.92
CA THR A 294 31.59 -9.07 -4.58
C THR A 294 31.00 -7.67 -4.61
N LEU A 295 29.91 -7.44 -3.85
CA LEU A 295 29.36 -6.10 -3.71
C LEU A 295 30.23 -5.28 -2.77
N GLU A 296 30.55 -4.07 -3.20
CA GLU A 296 31.32 -3.11 -2.44
C GLU A 296 30.59 -1.78 -2.34
N ALA A 297 30.93 -1.05 -1.29
CA ALA A 297 30.43 0.29 -1.02
C ALA A 297 31.57 1.26 -0.79
N ARG A 298 31.36 2.50 -1.25
CA ARG A 298 32.24 3.64 -0.95
C ARG A 298 31.42 4.84 -0.54
N PHE A 299 32.01 5.63 0.33
CA PHE A 299 31.47 6.91 0.75
C PHE A 299 32.07 8.07 -0.03
N SER A 300 31.25 9.10 -0.21
CA SER A 300 31.63 10.40 -0.75
C SER A 300 31.47 11.47 0.33
N GLN A 301 32.37 12.45 0.30
CA GLN A 301 32.33 13.65 1.16
C GLN A 301 31.99 14.92 0.36
N ASP A 302 31.78 14.82 -0.96
CA ASP A 302 31.59 15.93 -1.90
C ASP A 302 30.38 15.73 -2.84
N ASN A 303 29.32 15.13 -2.28
CA ASN A 303 28.02 14.89 -2.88
C ASN A 303 28.03 14.02 -4.14
N GLY A 304 28.89 13.01 -4.15
CA GLY A 304 29.02 12.01 -5.21
C GLY A 304 30.01 12.40 -6.30
N SER A 305 30.74 13.52 -6.14
CA SER A 305 31.73 13.95 -7.13
C SER A 305 32.97 13.06 -7.09
N THR A 306 33.41 12.65 -5.89
CA THR A 306 34.50 11.70 -5.68
C THR A 306 34.15 10.70 -4.58
N PHE A 307 34.68 9.48 -4.73
CA PHE A 307 34.50 8.40 -3.76
C PHE A 307 35.88 7.96 -3.25
N LEU A 308 36.02 7.84 -1.93
CA LEU A 308 37.28 7.44 -1.30
C LEU A 308 37.61 5.99 -1.69
N ALA A 309 38.87 5.70 -2.01
CA ALA A 309 39.26 4.46 -2.70
C ALA A 309 40.72 4.05 -2.49
N THR A 310 41.37 4.53 -1.42
CA THR A 310 42.76 4.25 -1.11
C THR A 310 42.89 3.24 0.04
N SER A 311 44.02 2.53 0.11
CA SER A 311 44.29 1.43 1.05
C SER A 311 44.48 1.84 2.50
N GLY A 312 43.97 3.00 2.89
CA GLY A 312 43.85 3.45 4.28
C GLY A 312 42.49 4.07 4.59
N ASP A 313 41.58 4.13 3.60
CA ASP A 313 40.33 4.86 3.75
C ASP A 313 39.31 4.10 4.58
N TYR A 314 39.26 2.78 4.42
CA TYR A 314 38.30 1.92 5.10
C TYR A 314 39.00 0.89 5.95
N ALA A 315 38.27 0.39 6.94
CA ALA A 315 38.66 -0.79 7.67
C ALA A 315 37.52 -1.78 7.76
N ASP A 316 37.84 -3.04 7.50
CA ASP A 316 37.02 -4.19 7.86
C ASP A 316 37.52 -4.75 9.21
N ASN A 317 37.38 -6.05 9.47
CA ASN A 317 37.59 -6.74 10.74
C ASN A 317 39.07 -6.76 11.25
N GLN A 318 39.72 -5.59 11.28
CA GLN A 318 41.08 -5.17 11.69
C GLN A 318 42.04 -4.75 10.57
N ASP A 319 41.67 -4.92 9.30
CA ASP A 319 42.55 -4.62 8.17
C ASP A 319 42.19 -3.31 7.43
N ASN A 320 43.14 -2.81 6.65
CA ASN A 320 43.00 -1.62 5.83
C ASN A 320 42.57 -2.01 4.41
N VAL A 321 41.50 -1.41 3.90
CA VAL A 321 40.88 -1.77 2.61
C VAL A 321 40.47 -0.53 1.80
N ASP A 322 40.36 -0.70 0.48
CA ASP A 322 40.02 0.37 -0.50
C ASP A 322 38.50 0.61 -0.64
N SER A 323 37.69 -0.22 0.00
CA SER A 323 36.23 -0.20 -0.07
C SER A 323 35.61 -1.02 1.07
N ILE A 324 34.32 -0.82 1.32
CA ILE A 324 33.56 -1.61 2.28
C ILE A 324 32.94 -2.79 1.52
N SER A 325 33.44 -3.99 1.72
CA SER A 325 33.05 -5.17 0.97
C SER A 325 32.04 -6.03 1.73
N ALA A 326 31.05 -6.58 1.02
CA ALA A 326 30.25 -7.68 1.54
C ALA A 326 31.09 -8.97 1.54
N THR A 327 30.86 -9.88 2.48
CA THR A 327 31.57 -11.17 2.42
C THR A 327 30.90 -12.07 1.37
N GLY A 328 31.67 -12.75 0.52
CA GLY A 328 31.15 -13.70 -0.47
C GLY A 328 31.06 -13.15 -1.90
N THR A 329 30.86 -14.04 -2.87
CA THR A 329 30.76 -13.70 -4.30
C THR A 329 29.39 -14.03 -4.84
N VAL A 330 28.89 -13.20 -5.75
CA VAL A 330 27.60 -13.29 -6.42
C VAL A 330 27.84 -13.66 -7.89
N GLY A 331 27.09 -14.62 -8.39
CA GLY A 331 27.10 -15.00 -9.81
C GLY A 331 26.23 -14.09 -10.67
N ASN A 332 26.31 -14.23 -11.99
CA ASN A 332 25.64 -13.35 -12.95
C ASN A 332 24.48 -14.00 -13.73
N GLU A 333 24.03 -15.18 -13.33
CA GLU A 333 22.88 -15.82 -13.94
C GLU A 333 21.61 -15.01 -13.64
N THR A 334 20.63 -15.11 -14.53
CA THR A 334 19.34 -14.41 -14.39
C THR A 334 18.57 -14.82 -13.13
N THR A 335 18.95 -15.93 -12.51
CA THR A 335 18.42 -16.47 -11.26
C THR A 335 19.28 -16.13 -10.04
N GLU A 336 20.23 -15.22 -10.12
CA GLU A 336 21.15 -14.91 -9.00
C GLU A 336 20.91 -13.51 -8.41
N GLY A 337 19.67 -13.04 -8.47
CA GLY A 337 19.24 -11.74 -7.94
C GLY A 337 19.50 -11.56 -6.44
N CYS A 338 20.25 -10.52 -6.08
CA CYS A 338 20.56 -10.11 -4.72
C CYS A 338 19.55 -9.13 -4.09
N TRP A 339 19.31 -9.29 -2.79
CA TRP A 339 18.66 -8.29 -1.93
C TRP A 339 19.62 -7.78 -0.88
N ILE A 340 19.61 -6.48 -0.64
CA ILE A 340 20.59 -5.87 0.25
C ILE A 340 19.93 -4.66 0.91
N ASP A 341 19.82 -4.70 2.23
CA ASP A 341 19.43 -3.55 3.04
C ASP A 341 20.68 -2.95 3.70
N ILE A 342 20.84 -1.64 3.54
CA ILE A 342 21.95 -0.85 4.07
C ILE A 342 21.38 0.25 4.94
N VAL A 343 21.76 0.24 6.22
CA VAL A 343 21.40 1.30 7.17
C VAL A 343 22.59 2.23 7.37
N LEU A 344 22.38 3.52 7.08
CA LEU A 344 23.34 4.59 7.33
C LEU A 344 22.87 5.41 8.52
N LEU A 345 23.63 5.35 9.61
CA LEU A 345 23.34 6.13 10.80
C LEU A 345 24.08 7.47 10.74
N HIS A 346 23.32 8.57 10.77
CA HIS A 346 23.80 9.94 10.83
C HIS A 346 24.91 10.24 9.79
N PRO A 347 24.74 9.93 8.49
CA PRO A 347 25.79 10.01 7.49
C PRO A 347 26.36 11.43 7.34
N ASN A 348 25.52 12.46 7.41
CA ASN A 348 25.95 13.85 7.24
C ASN A 348 26.34 14.52 8.58
N ASN A 349 26.83 13.75 9.56
CA ASN A 349 27.37 14.27 10.82
C ASN A 349 28.89 14.16 10.86
N SER A 350 29.59 15.19 11.35
CA SER A 350 31.04 15.12 11.60
C SER A 350 31.32 14.60 13.02
N GLY A 351 32.45 13.93 13.22
CA GLY A 351 32.86 13.45 14.55
C GLY A 351 32.39 12.04 14.92
N SER A 352 31.72 11.33 14.00
CA SER A 352 31.39 9.91 14.16
C SER A 352 31.92 9.10 12.99
N VAL A 353 32.44 7.90 13.28
CA VAL A 353 32.85 6.95 12.23
C VAL A 353 31.61 6.45 11.50
N LYS A 354 31.70 6.39 10.16
CA LYS A 354 30.60 5.96 9.29
C LYS A 354 30.75 4.49 8.97
N ALA A 355 29.69 3.72 9.13
CA ALA A 355 29.70 2.29 8.87
C ALA A 355 28.58 1.92 7.90
N VAL A 356 28.84 0.91 7.09
CA VAL A 356 27.84 0.23 6.27
C VAL A 356 27.72 -1.17 6.83
N TYR A 357 26.50 -1.64 7.02
CA TYR A 357 26.20 -3.05 7.27
C TYR A 357 25.38 -3.55 6.11
N PHE A 358 25.85 -4.60 5.44
CA PHE A 358 25.09 -5.28 4.41
C PHE A 358 24.24 -6.35 5.08
N VAL A 359 22.92 -6.25 4.95
CA VAL A 359 21.99 -7.23 5.48
C VAL A 359 21.24 -7.89 4.33
N GLY A 360 21.24 -9.23 4.30
CA GLY A 360 20.29 -10.01 3.50
C GLY A 360 20.71 -10.42 2.07
N CYS A 361 21.99 -10.58 1.75
CA CYS A 361 22.40 -11.05 0.41
C CYS A 361 21.95 -12.50 0.16
N TYR A 362 21.10 -12.73 -0.84
CA TYR A 362 20.59 -14.04 -1.28
C TYR A 362 20.76 -14.19 -2.79
N GLY A 363 21.22 -15.36 -3.29
CA GLY A 363 21.12 -15.74 -4.71
C GLY A 363 20.18 -16.94 -4.85
N PHE A 364 19.42 -17.07 -5.94
CA PHE A 364 18.34 -18.07 -6.01
C PHE A 364 18.70 -19.48 -6.45
N ASN A 365 19.95 -19.83 -6.79
CA ASN A 365 20.23 -21.21 -7.19
C ASN A 365 21.35 -21.90 -6.40
N ASN A 366 20.99 -23.11 -5.96
CA ASN A 366 21.82 -24.14 -5.33
C ASN A 366 22.36 -23.90 -3.92
N GLY A 367 21.61 -23.19 -3.07
CA GLY A 367 21.78 -23.28 -1.61
C GLY A 367 23.06 -22.65 -1.06
N THR A 368 23.75 -21.80 -1.82
CA THR A 368 24.79 -20.93 -1.26
C THR A 368 24.13 -19.72 -0.62
N THR A 369 23.67 -19.88 0.61
CA THR A 369 23.45 -18.73 1.50
C THR A 369 24.79 -18.04 1.68
N ILE A 370 24.90 -16.81 1.17
CA ILE A 370 25.95 -15.91 1.63
C ILE A 370 25.53 -15.52 3.05
N GLU A 371 26.15 -16.18 4.04
CA GLU A 371 25.96 -15.86 5.45
C GLU A 371 26.30 -14.36 5.65
N PRO A 372 25.40 -13.53 6.20
CA PRO A 372 25.66 -12.10 6.37
C PRO A 372 26.88 -11.89 7.27
N LEU A 373 27.95 -11.29 6.73
CA LEU A 373 29.25 -11.09 7.41
C LEU A 373 29.97 -9.81 6.94
N PRO A 374 30.90 -9.30 7.77
CA PRO A 374 30.76 -8.04 8.47
C PRO A 374 30.93 -6.83 7.55
N GLY A 375 30.14 -5.80 7.81
CA GLY A 375 30.30 -4.49 7.21
C GLY A 375 31.66 -3.86 7.51
N GLY A 376 31.95 -2.77 6.81
CA GLY A 376 33.15 -1.97 6.98
C GLY A 376 32.82 -0.58 7.49
N ARG A 377 33.87 0.15 7.89
CA ARG A 377 33.74 1.54 8.33
C ARG A 377 34.76 2.45 7.69
N LEU A 378 34.41 3.72 7.59
CA LEU A 378 35.32 4.78 7.21
C LEU A 378 36.38 4.98 8.31
N LYS A 379 37.63 4.72 7.97
CA LYS A 379 38.81 4.91 8.84
C LYS A 379 39.55 6.20 8.53
N ALA A 380 39.47 6.69 7.29
CA ALA A 380 40.19 7.86 6.79
C ALA A 380 40.05 9.08 7.71
N ASN A 381 38.83 9.31 8.20
CA ASN A 381 38.44 10.43 9.06
C ASN A 381 37.00 10.24 9.58
N THR A 382 36.49 11.22 10.32
CA THR A 382 35.11 11.25 10.83
C THR A 382 34.24 12.32 10.16
N ASN A 383 34.66 12.83 8.99
CA ASN A 383 33.91 13.86 8.28
C ASN A 383 32.53 13.35 7.85
N ALA A 384 31.62 14.28 7.63
CA ALA A 384 30.32 13.99 7.06
C ALA A 384 30.44 13.31 5.68
N VAL A 385 29.57 12.34 5.44
CA VAL A 385 29.36 11.69 4.14
C VAL A 385 27.96 12.02 3.63
N ASN A 386 27.90 12.41 2.38
CA ASN A 386 26.70 12.95 1.74
C ASN A 386 26.27 12.12 0.52
N ALA A 387 27.06 11.11 0.16
CA ALA A 387 26.67 10.11 -0.81
C ALA A 387 27.27 8.73 -0.50
N LEU A 388 26.57 7.70 -0.95
CA LEU A 388 26.96 6.30 -0.90
C LEU A 388 26.96 5.75 -2.32
N ARG A 389 28.04 5.07 -2.71
CA ARG A 389 28.11 4.32 -3.97
C ARG A 389 28.08 2.84 -3.66
N LEU A 390 27.31 2.10 -4.45
CA LEU A 390 27.31 0.64 -4.49
C LEU A 390 27.82 0.19 -5.86
N PHE A 391 28.69 -0.81 -5.87
CA PHE A 391 29.30 -1.33 -7.09
C PHE A 391 29.79 -2.77 -6.88
N TRP A 392 29.97 -3.49 -7.98
CA TRP A 392 30.62 -4.79 -7.96
C TRP A 392 32.13 -4.63 -8.14
N ASN A 393 32.93 -5.43 -7.47
CA ASN A 393 34.40 -5.40 -7.62
C ASN A 393 34.88 -5.75 -9.04
N GLY A 394 34.00 -6.30 -9.88
CA GLY A 394 34.16 -6.45 -11.32
C GLY A 394 32.84 -6.24 -12.06
N GLY A 395 32.90 -5.63 -13.24
CA GLY A 395 31.72 -5.41 -14.09
C GLY A 395 30.79 -4.28 -13.62
N GLY A 396 29.49 -4.46 -13.82
CA GLY A 396 28.42 -3.51 -13.46
C GLY A 396 27.15 -4.25 -13.06
N PHE A 397 26.05 -3.54 -12.89
CA PHE A 397 24.72 -4.11 -12.67
C PHE A 397 24.06 -4.43 -14.01
N GLN A 398 23.33 -5.54 -14.07
CA GLN A 398 22.40 -5.79 -15.16
C GLN A 398 21.14 -4.90 -14.99
N ALA A 399 20.36 -4.74 -16.06
CA ALA A 399 19.10 -3.98 -16.03
C ALA A 399 17.98 -4.79 -15.35
N THR A 400 18.16 -5.06 -14.06
CA THR A 400 17.27 -5.88 -13.24
C THR A 400 17.27 -5.38 -11.81
N GLY A 401 16.08 -5.40 -11.21
CA GLY A 401 15.90 -5.00 -9.83
C GLY A 401 15.54 -3.53 -9.64
N LYS A 402 15.34 -3.16 -8.38
CA LYS A 402 14.94 -1.83 -7.95
C LYS A 402 15.76 -1.39 -6.75
N ILE A 403 15.94 -0.08 -6.62
CA ILE A 403 16.50 0.54 -5.42
C ILE A 403 15.44 1.44 -4.79
N TYR A 404 15.28 1.32 -3.48
CA TYR A 404 14.44 2.16 -2.65
C TYR A 404 15.29 2.86 -1.58
N VAL A 405 15.01 4.14 -1.38
CA VAL A 405 15.66 4.95 -0.35
C VAL A 405 14.58 5.43 0.61
N PHE A 406 14.81 5.18 1.89
CA PHE A 406 14.03 5.67 2.99
C PHE A 406 14.92 6.52 3.88
N ARG A 407 14.32 7.47 4.59
CA ARG A 407 15.02 8.23 5.63
C ARG A 407 14.18 8.29 6.90
N ARG A 408 14.78 8.60 8.02
CA ARG A 408 14.05 8.95 9.24
C ARG A 408 14.74 10.13 9.91
N LYS A 409 13.95 11.08 10.39
CA LYS A 409 14.50 12.25 11.08
C LYS A 409 15.10 11.83 12.42
N LEU A 410 16.30 12.31 12.71
CA LEU A 410 16.96 12.14 14.01
C LEU A 410 16.17 12.90 15.08
N SER A 411 15.97 12.25 16.23
CA SER A 411 15.31 12.83 17.40
C SER A 411 16.17 13.86 18.10
#